data_AF-A0A9W6GE18-F1
#
_entry.id   AF-A0A9W6GE18-F1
#
_cell.length_a   1.000
_cell.length_b   1.000
_cell.length_c   1.000
_cell.angle_alpha   90.00
_cell.angle_beta   90.00
_cell.angle_gamma   90.00
#
_symmetry.space_group_name_H-M   'P 1'
#
loop_
_entity.id
_entity.type
_entity.pdbx_description
1 polymer ?
#
loop_
_entity_poly.entity_id
_entity_poly.type
_entity_poly.pdbx_seq_one_letter_code
_entity_poly.pdbx_strand_id
1 'polypeptide(L)'
;MNLQDDPGAVFRTVMPEAPPPPRQLDLDQVVRDGYRARRRHQMVLGGAATTGVAAVAAVLALTVVGLPGSSADPADDPASNSAAAPPAEEEAVDDPAMSGYPYAEEDQFDSEAEQNALHEGAMAGFKPLLDQVGVVLTDDVPLEFNTRQSPGNYGQTWLRSYITGASNDEGDGGEEDVVLRVKALLPGGWTAEPGPVTEQLFPQHVISASGSPWQENADWTDELKTSDLGDGRTLTTVDHGCAYEALITYPNGSGLHASWDMGCGEGTSEYEISLEELTTAMTAMPEVDYDTSELSPVGELLEVPTGWLYDPEWEEAAQEPAEASISAADDVLSEILPGASLDGAFGSFIGMVDRGTVVNRSYYSTGTLPFTTTIDSSVDDIGIQFSYTLPGGWLPGITEGRGPELARCQPSSTCETTTDEDGTIWAFESAEALHEPTEEEIAAGMDFEPFTEHILEVTRFHPDGWAVSIWTQWQDESEVNADLIADLLAAMPAPQYDASATPVIPAE
;
A
#
# COMPACT_ATOMS: atom_id res chain seq x y z
N MET A 1 32.35 -47.01 -26.53
CA MET A 1 31.44 -45.85 -26.39
C MET A 1 30.57 -46.14 -25.20
N ASN A 2 30.68 -45.31 -24.16
CA ASN A 2 29.93 -45.49 -22.92
C ASN A 2 28.55 -44.82 -23.05
N LEU A 3 27.54 -45.43 -22.43
CA LEU A 3 26.15 -44.95 -22.39
C LEU A 3 25.91 -43.94 -21.24
N GLN A 4 26.93 -43.18 -20.85
CA GLN A 4 26.87 -42.27 -19.69
C GLN A 4 26.92 -40.77 -20.04
N ASP A 5 27.19 -40.41 -21.30
CA ASP A 5 27.46 -39.01 -21.70
C ASP A 5 26.33 -38.32 -22.51
N ASP A 6 25.13 -38.94 -22.63
CA ASP A 6 23.94 -38.29 -23.22
C ASP A 6 22.68 -38.56 -22.36
N PRO A 7 22.38 -37.72 -21.36
CA PRO A 7 21.14 -37.82 -20.58
C PRO A 7 19.87 -37.61 -21.44
N GLY A 8 19.99 -36.95 -22.59
CA GLY A 8 18.91 -36.77 -23.56
C GLY A 8 18.59 -38.03 -24.36
N ALA A 9 19.48 -39.03 -24.39
CA ALA A 9 19.22 -40.31 -25.05
C ALA A 9 18.13 -41.11 -24.32
N VAL A 10 18.13 -41.09 -22.98
CA VAL A 10 17.11 -41.78 -22.17
C VAL A 10 15.72 -41.23 -22.45
N PHE A 11 15.56 -39.90 -22.42
CA PHE A 11 14.28 -39.22 -22.68
C PHE A 11 13.69 -39.56 -24.06
N ARG A 12 14.52 -39.64 -25.11
CA ARG A 12 14.05 -39.96 -26.47
C ARG A 12 13.51 -41.39 -26.61
N THR A 13 13.93 -42.33 -25.76
CA THR A 13 13.40 -43.71 -25.76
C THR A 13 12.04 -43.89 -25.08
N VAL A 14 11.55 -42.92 -24.31
CA VAL A 14 10.30 -43.04 -23.52
C VAL A 14 9.15 -42.21 -24.09
N MET A 15 9.43 -41.31 -25.05
CA MET A 15 8.38 -40.54 -25.73
C MET A 15 7.64 -41.41 -26.78
N PRO A 16 6.30 -41.53 -26.72
CA PRO A 16 5.54 -42.27 -27.73
C PRO A 16 5.60 -41.56 -29.09
N GLU A 17 5.83 -42.31 -30.17
CA GLU A 17 5.94 -41.79 -31.55
C GLU A 17 4.64 -41.19 -32.12
N ALA A 18 3.51 -41.31 -31.41
CA ALA A 18 2.24 -40.72 -31.79
C ALA A 18 1.94 -39.50 -30.90
N PRO A 19 1.67 -38.30 -31.48
CA PRO A 19 1.19 -37.18 -30.68
C PRO A 19 -0.13 -37.57 -29.98
N PRO A 20 -0.32 -37.22 -28.71
CA PRO A 20 -1.57 -37.51 -28.03
C PRO A 20 -2.74 -36.85 -28.77
N PRO A 21 -3.92 -37.48 -28.84
CA PRO A 21 -5.10 -36.82 -29.37
C PRO A 21 -5.35 -35.53 -28.57
N PRO A 22 -5.74 -34.42 -29.23
CA PRO A 22 -5.97 -33.16 -28.54
C PRO A 22 -7.04 -33.37 -27.47
N ARG A 23 -6.63 -33.31 -26.21
CA ARG A 23 -7.58 -33.19 -25.10
C ARG A 23 -8.16 -31.79 -25.19
N GLN A 24 -9.48 -31.67 -25.16
CA GLN A 24 -10.10 -30.40 -24.78
C GLN A 24 -9.63 -30.10 -23.36
N LEU A 25 -8.82 -29.05 -23.23
CA LEU A 25 -8.40 -28.53 -21.95
C LEU A 25 -9.60 -27.75 -21.39
N ASP A 26 -10.39 -28.41 -20.55
CA ASP A 26 -11.50 -27.79 -19.83
C ASP A 26 -10.91 -26.93 -18.70
N LEU A 27 -10.62 -25.67 -19.03
CA LEU A 27 -10.01 -24.70 -18.12
C LEU A 27 -10.88 -24.49 -16.87
N ASP A 28 -12.20 -24.42 -17.04
CA ASP A 28 -13.17 -24.31 -15.94
C ASP A 28 -13.06 -25.49 -14.97
N GLN A 29 -12.86 -26.71 -15.48
CA GLN A 29 -12.62 -27.88 -14.64
C GLN A 29 -11.27 -27.79 -13.91
N VAL A 30 -10.20 -27.33 -14.56
CA VAL A 30 -8.87 -27.18 -13.93
C VAL A 30 -8.94 -26.16 -12.78
N VAL A 31 -9.51 -24.98 -13.01
CA VAL A 31 -9.69 -23.94 -11.99
C VAL A 31 -10.55 -24.47 -10.83
N ARG A 32 -11.70 -25.09 -11.14
CA ARG A 32 -12.64 -25.61 -10.12
C ARG A 32 -12.05 -26.75 -9.28
N ASP A 33 -11.20 -27.60 -9.85
CA ASP A 33 -10.51 -28.65 -9.10
C ASP A 33 -9.29 -28.09 -8.31
N GLY A 34 -8.65 -27.01 -8.77
CA GLY A 34 -7.66 -26.23 -8.01
C GLY A 34 -8.23 -25.61 -6.73
N TYR A 35 -9.34 -24.88 -6.82
CA TYR A 35 -10.06 -24.34 -5.64
C TYR A 35 -10.44 -25.45 -4.64
N ARG A 36 -10.89 -26.61 -5.13
CA ARG A 36 -11.21 -27.77 -4.27
C ARG A 36 -9.99 -28.40 -3.61
N ALA A 37 -8.81 -28.32 -4.22
CA ALA A 37 -7.57 -28.77 -3.61
C ALA A 37 -7.12 -27.82 -2.49
N ARG A 38 -7.14 -26.50 -2.73
CA ARG A 38 -6.79 -25.46 -1.74
C ARG A 38 -7.64 -25.61 -0.46
N ARG A 39 -8.97 -25.71 -0.63
CA ARG A 39 -9.94 -25.91 0.48
C ARG A 39 -9.72 -27.20 1.27
N ARG A 40 -9.18 -28.26 0.67
CA ARG A 40 -8.83 -29.50 1.39
C ARG A 40 -7.54 -29.40 2.18
N HIS A 41 -6.57 -28.59 1.74
CA HIS A 41 -5.34 -28.35 2.49
C HIS A 41 -5.60 -27.46 3.72
N GLN A 42 -6.42 -26.41 3.60
CA GLN A 42 -6.79 -25.53 4.73
C GLN A 42 -7.48 -26.31 5.87
N MET A 43 -8.42 -27.22 5.57
CA MET A 43 -9.08 -28.05 6.60
C MET A 43 -8.12 -28.97 7.39
N VAL A 44 -6.95 -29.31 6.83
CA VAL A 44 -5.94 -30.13 7.53
C VAL A 44 -5.10 -29.29 8.49
N LEU A 45 -4.92 -27.99 8.21
CA LEU A 45 -4.19 -27.05 9.08
C LEU A 45 -5.07 -26.53 10.24
N GLY A 46 -6.35 -26.22 9.98
CA GLY A 46 -7.27 -25.71 11.01
C GLY A 46 -7.49 -26.66 12.21
N GLY A 47 -7.26 -27.96 12.03
CA GLY A 47 -7.36 -28.96 13.12
C GLY A 47 -6.30 -28.86 14.22
N ALA A 48 -5.24 -28.07 14.03
CA ALA A 48 -4.18 -27.89 15.03
C ALA A 48 -4.41 -26.68 15.96
N ALA A 49 -5.11 -25.64 15.49
CA ALA A 49 -5.22 -24.34 16.18
C ALA A 49 -6.18 -24.33 17.38
N THR A 50 -7.20 -25.19 17.38
CA THR A 50 -8.31 -25.15 18.36
C THR A 50 -7.89 -25.42 19.83
N THR A 51 -6.67 -25.86 20.07
CA THR A 51 -6.13 -26.09 21.42
C THR A 51 -5.51 -24.84 22.07
N GLY A 52 -5.21 -23.78 21.31
CA GLY A 52 -4.59 -22.55 21.83
C GLY A 52 -5.58 -21.54 22.40
N VAL A 53 -6.74 -21.37 21.76
CA VAL A 53 -7.72 -20.30 22.04
C VAL A 53 -8.22 -20.30 23.50
N ALA A 54 -8.34 -21.49 24.11
CA ALA A 54 -8.79 -21.63 25.50
C ALA A 54 -7.79 -21.08 26.55
N ALA A 55 -6.52 -20.86 26.18
CA ALA A 55 -5.52 -20.27 27.08
C ALA A 55 -5.58 -18.74 27.09
N VAL A 56 -5.85 -18.10 25.94
CA VAL A 56 -5.87 -16.64 25.78
C VAL A 56 -7.03 -16.01 26.55
N ALA A 57 -8.24 -16.60 26.44
CA ALA A 57 -9.42 -16.13 27.17
C ALA A 57 -9.27 -16.17 28.71
N ALA A 58 -8.36 -17.01 29.24
CA ALA A 58 -8.09 -17.10 30.68
C ALA A 58 -7.15 -15.99 31.19
N VAL A 59 -6.40 -15.31 30.30
CA VAL A 59 -5.47 -14.22 30.65
C VAL A 59 -6.19 -12.87 30.60
N LEU A 60 -7.00 -12.62 29.56
CA LEU A 60 -7.78 -11.38 29.40
C LEU A 60 -8.81 -11.15 30.53
N ALA A 61 -9.28 -12.21 31.19
CA ALA A 61 -10.22 -12.11 32.31
C ALA A 61 -9.60 -11.56 33.61
N LEU A 62 -8.28 -11.28 33.66
CA LEU A 62 -7.57 -10.96 34.91
C LEU A 62 -7.07 -9.50 35.03
N THR A 63 -7.19 -8.67 34.00
CA THR A 63 -6.62 -7.30 33.96
C THR A 63 -7.60 -6.17 34.26
N VAL A 64 -8.90 -6.44 34.38
CA VAL A 64 -9.94 -5.39 34.57
C VAL A 64 -10.06 -4.94 36.04
N VAL A 65 -9.09 -4.15 36.56
CA VAL A 65 -9.26 -3.33 37.78
C VAL A 65 -8.51 -1.98 37.71
N GLY A 66 -9.08 -1.02 36.96
CA GLY A 66 -9.29 0.40 37.35
C GLY A 66 -8.11 1.37 37.55
N LEU A 67 -8.23 2.56 36.93
CA LEU A 67 -8.49 3.88 37.58
C LEU A 67 -8.94 4.92 36.51
N PRO A 68 -9.49 6.10 36.88
CA PRO A 68 -10.23 6.97 35.95
C PRO A 68 -9.63 8.39 35.73
N GLY A 69 -9.99 8.99 34.59
CA GLY A 69 -10.39 10.41 34.55
C GLY A 69 -9.48 11.42 33.83
N SER A 70 -9.88 11.76 32.59
CA SER A 70 -9.71 13.05 31.88
C SER A 70 -8.32 13.72 31.80
N SER A 71 -7.80 13.88 30.58
CA SER A 71 -7.50 15.21 30.01
C SER A 71 -6.99 15.14 28.57
N ALA A 72 -7.39 16.14 27.77
CA ALA A 72 -6.86 16.53 26.46
C ALA A 72 -7.11 15.57 25.28
N ASP A 73 -7.81 16.13 24.30
CA ASP A 73 -7.92 15.70 22.91
C ASP A 73 -6.61 16.09 22.19
N PRO A 74 -5.92 15.20 21.46
CA PRO A 74 -4.62 15.50 20.85
C PRO A 74 -4.69 16.10 19.42
N ALA A 75 -5.88 16.47 18.93
CA ALA A 75 -6.08 16.91 17.54
C ALA A 75 -5.79 18.41 17.25
N ASP A 76 -5.33 19.22 18.21
CA ASP A 76 -5.18 20.68 18.07
C ASP A 76 -3.71 21.18 17.92
N ASP A 77 -3.40 21.70 16.72
CA ASP A 77 -2.55 22.89 16.44
C ASP A 77 -0.98 22.73 16.44
N PRO A 78 -0.21 23.53 15.65
CA PRO A 78 -0.29 23.69 14.18
C PRO A 78 1.07 23.81 13.43
N ALA A 79 0.93 23.93 12.09
CA ALA A 79 1.72 24.75 11.16
C ALA A 79 2.92 24.13 10.39
N SER A 80 2.68 23.86 9.09
CA SER A 80 3.66 24.08 8.02
C SER A 80 2.99 24.55 6.71
N ASN A 81 2.93 25.88 6.55
CA ASN A 81 2.86 26.65 5.30
C ASN A 81 2.00 26.16 4.10
N SER A 82 0.80 26.72 3.99
CA SER A 82 0.14 26.88 2.68
C SER A 82 0.78 28.01 1.86
N ALA A 83 0.96 27.78 0.56
CA ALA A 83 1.19 28.84 -0.42
C ALA A 83 0.74 28.41 -1.83
N ALA A 84 -0.57 28.50 -2.09
CA ALA A 84 -1.19 28.46 -3.42
C ALA A 84 -0.61 27.40 -4.39
N ALA A 85 -1.06 26.15 -4.25
CA ALA A 85 -0.79 25.13 -5.25
C ALA A 85 -1.25 25.62 -6.65
N PRO A 86 -0.41 25.53 -7.70
CA PRO A 86 -0.89 25.62 -9.08
C PRO A 86 -1.87 24.46 -9.35
N PRO A 87 -2.68 24.51 -10.43
CA PRO A 87 -3.49 23.35 -10.82
C PRO A 87 -2.58 22.13 -10.96
N ALA A 88 -3.00 21.00 -10.38
CA ALA A 88 -2.22 19.78 -10.36
C ALA A 88 -2.00 19.27 -11.79
N GLU A 89 -0.85 19.60 -12.36
CA GLU A 89 -0.13 18.63 -13.17
C GLU A 89 0.27 17.53 -12.17
N GLU A 90 -0.32 16.35 -12.33
CA GLU A 90 -0.09 15.20 -11.44
C GLU A 90 1.36 14.72 -11.58
N GLU A 91 2.29 15.34 -10.87
CA GLU A 91 3.46 14.61 -10.37
C GLU A 91 2.91 13.52 -9.46
N ALA A 92 2.71 12.33 -10.06
CA ALA A 92 2.25 11.15 -9.34
C ALA A 92 3.15 10.95 -8.13
N VAL A 93 2.57 11.04 -6.92
CA VAL A 93 3.30 10.85 -5.67
C VAL A 93 4.07 9.55 -5.77
N ASP A 94 5.40 9.66 -5.86
CA ASP A 94 6.28 8.56 -6.24
C ASP A 94 6.58 7.69 -5.01
N ASP A 95 5.52 7.28 -4.32
CA ASP A 95 5.54 6.48 -3.09
C ASP A 95 6.29 5.16 -3.35
N PRO A 96 7.43 4.92 -2.68
CA PRO A 96 8.23 3.71 -2.89
C PRO A 96 7.48 2.41 -2.60
N ALA A 97 6.52 2.39 -1.66
CA ALA A 97 5.69 1.21 -1.41
C ALA A 97 4.66 0.97 -2.52
N MET A 98 4.30 2.02 -3.26
CA MET A 98 3.47 2.00 -4.46
C MET A 98 4.29 1.85 -5.74
N SER A 99 5.58 1.62 -5.58
CA SER A 99 6.50 1.29 -6.64
C SER A 99 6.71 -0.23 -6.69
N GLY A 100 5.71 -1.13 -6.92
CA GLY A 100 4.43 -1.10 -7.69
C GLY A 100 4.42 -1.85 -9.07
N TYR A 101 3.83 -1.25 -10.13
CA TYR A 101 4.06 -1.46 -11.59
C TYR A 101 3.82 -0.12 -12.30
N PRO A 102 4.47 0.27 -13.43
CA PRO A 102 4.37 1.62 -13.97
C PRO A 102 2.91 1.99 -14.22
N TYR A 103 2.50 3.17 -13.72
CA TYR A 103 1.35 3.85 -14.29
C TYR A 103 1.74 4.14 -15.73
N ALA A 104 1.18 3.38 -16.67
CA ALA A 104 1.22 3.78 -18.05
C ALA A 104 0.30 5.01 -18.13
N GLU A 105 0.90 6.19 -18.18
CA GLU A 105 0.21 7.46 -18.44
C GLU A 105 -0.57 7.42 -19.77
N GLU A 106 -0.19 6.48 -20.65
CA GLU A 106 -0.86 6.13 -21.91
C GLU A 106 -1.98 5.07 -21.76
N ASP A 107 -2.06 4.31 -20.65
CA ASP A 107 -3.14 3.34 -20.32
C ASP A 107 -4.32 4.02 -19.60
N GLN A 108 -4.69 5.23 -20.03
CA GLN A 108 -5.93 5.83 -19.57
C GLN A 108 -7.10 4.99 -20.08
N PHE A 109 -7.85 4.39 -19.15
CA PHE A 109 -9.17 3.84 -19.45
C PHE A 109 -10.17 5.01 -19.38
N ASP A 110 -10.03 5.98 -20.27
CA ASP A 110 -10.74 7.27 -20.31
C ASP A 110 -11.95 7.25 -21.27
N SER A 111 -12.67 6.13 -21.31
CA SER A 111 -13.86 5.99 -22.15
C SER A 111 -14.92 7.03 -21.75
N GLU A 112 -14.94 8.17 -22.47
CA GLU A 112 -15.89 9.28 -22.30
C GLU A 112 -17.34 8.76 -22.30
N ALA A 113 -17.61 7.69 -23.04
CA ALA A 113 -18.91 7.03 -23.07
C ALA A 113 -19.26 6.28 -21.77
N GLU A 114 -18.29 5.63 -21.13
CA GLU A 114 -18.45 4.94 -19.85
C GLU A 114 -18.57 5.95 -18.70
N GLN A 115 -17.72 6.98 -18.68
CA GLN A 115 -17.79 8.08 -17.71
C GLN A 115 -19.13 8.83 -17.79
N ASN A 116 -19.59 9.18 -19.00
CA ASN A 116 -20.91 9.82 -19.17
C ASN A 116 -22.06 8.92 -18.70
N ALA A 117 -22.01 7.61 -18.97
CA ALA A 117 -23.04 6.67 -18.50
C ALA A 117 -23.07 6.55 -16.97
N LEU A 118 -21.89 6.52 -16.32
CA LEU A 118 -21.77 6.53 -14.86
C LEU A 118 -22.26 7.86 -14.27
N HIS A 119 -21.90 9.00 -14.87
CA HIS A 119 -22.34 10.34 -14.45
C HIS A 119 -23.86 10.51 -14.57
N GLU A 120 -24.46 10.19 -15.73
CA GLU A 120 -25.91 10.24 -15.92
C GLU A 120 -26.64 9.33 -14.91
N GLY A 121 -26.10 8.14 -14.65
CA GLY A 121 -26.59 7.21 -13.63
C GLY A 121 -26.55 7.82 -12.23
N ALA A 122 -25.40 8.39 -11.82
CA ALA A 122 -25.22 8.89 -10.47
C ALA A 122 -26.00 10.17 -10.20
N MET A 123 -26.12 11.05 -11.21
CA MET A 123 -26.99 12.23 -11.15
C MET A 123 -28.48 11.85 -11.09
N ALA A 124 -28.88 10.71 -11.66
CA ALA A 124 -30.24 10.18 -11.52
C ALA A 124 -30.49 9.46 -10.18
N GLY A 125 -29.51 8.72 -9.67
CA GLY A 125 -29.61 7.90 -8.47
C GLY A 125 -29.34 8.65 -7.17
N PHE A 126 -28.16 9.28 -7.05
CA PHE A 126 -27.66 9.83 -5.78
C PHE A 126 -28.00 11.30 -5.56
N LYS A 127 -28.08 12.13 -6.62
CA LYS A 127 -28.41 13.56 -6.47
C LYS A 127 -29.67 13.82 -5.62
N PRO A 128 -30.79 13.07 -5.76
CA PRO A 128 -31.96 13.28 -4.92
C PRO A 128 -31.71 13.06 -3.42
N LEU A 129 -30.76 12.20 -3.05
CA LEU A 129 -30.36 11.95 -1.66
C LEU A 129 -29.47 13.07 -1.14
N LEU A 130 -28.50 13.52 -1.94
CA LEU A 130 -27.64 14.67 -1.62
C LEU A 130 -28.47 15.95 -1.41
N ASP A 131 -29.41 16.22 -2.34
CA ASP A 131 -30.37 17.33 -2.24
C ASP A 131 -31.27 17.24 -0.97
N GLN A 132 -31.53 16.02 -0.47
CA GLN A 132 -32.34 15.76 0.73
C GLN A 132 -31.56 16.04 2.02
N VAL A 133 -30.28 15.68 2.08
CA VAL A 133 -29.42 15.95 3.25
C VAL A 133 -28.76 17.33 3.21
N GLY A 134 -28.91 18.07 2.11
CA GLY A 134 -28.42 19.45 1.98
C GLY A 134 -27.03 19.59 1.34
N VAL A 135 -26.42 18.48 0.89
CA VAL A 135 -25.16 18.50 0.14
C VAL A 135 -25.43 19.00 -1.28
N VAL A 136 -24.93 20.19 -1.61
CA VAL A 136 -25.20 20.85 -2.90
C VAL A 136 -24.07 20.60 -3.89
N LEU A 137 -24.32 19.72 -4.86
CA LEU A 137 -23.47 19.63 -6.06
C LEU A 137 -23.51 20.97 -6.82
N THR A 138 -22.34 21.53 -7.10
CA THR A 138 -22.18 22.76 -7.89
C THR A 138 -21.86 22.44 -9.36
N ASP A 139 -21.92 23.43 -10.24
CA ASP A 139 -21.47 23.26 -11.63
C ASP A 139 -19.95 22.99 -11.73
N ASP A 140 -19.19 23.37 -10.69
CA ASP A 140 -17.74 23.18 -10.56
C ASP A 140 -17.36 21.89 -9.79
N VAL A 141 -18.31 21.27 -9.07
CA VAL A 141 -18.15 19.99 -8.34
C VAL A 141 -19.35 19.06 -8.63
N PRO A 142 -19.50 18.56 -9.87
CA PRO A 142 -20.46 17.51 -10.21
C PRO A 142 -20.01 16.13 -9.68
N LEU A 143 -20.90 15.13 -9.73
CA LEU A 143 -20.53 13.71 -9.56
C LEU A 143 -19.80 13.19 -10.82
N GLU A 144 -18.59 13.68 -11.04
CA GLU A 144 -17.71 13.29 -12.15
C GLU A 144 -16.88 12.06 -11.76
N PHE A 145 -16.78 11.10 -12.68
CA PHE A 145 -16.17 9.79 -12.46
C PHE A 145 -14.74 9.76 -12.99
N ASN A 146 -13.79 10.02 -12.09
CA ASN A 146 -12.36 10.02 -12.40
C ASN A 146 -11.79 8.59 -12.40
N THR A 147 -10.85 8.31 -13.29
CA THR A 147 -10.13 7.03 -13.32
C THR A 147 -9.25 6.90 -12.08
N ARG A 148 -9.38 5.80 -11.34
CA ARG A 148 -8.52 5.45 -10.20
C ARG A 148 -7.98 4.04 -10.37
N GLN A 149 -6.68 3.91 -10.19
CA GLN A 149 -6.01 2.63 -9.96
C GLN A 149 -5.74 2.49 -8.46
N SER A 150 -6.02 1.31 -7.90
CA SER A 150 -5.64 0.94 -6.52
C SER A 150 -4.75 -0.30 -6.57
N PRO A 151 -3.68 -0.36 -5.75
CA PRO A 151 -2.71 -1.46 -5.78
C PRO A 151 -3.37 -2.73 -5.26
N GLY A 152 -2.79 -3.89 -5.55
CA GLY A 152 -3.23 -5.15 -4.95
C GLY A 152 -2.17 -6.25 -4.96
N ASN A 153 -2.20 -7.07 -3.91
CA ASN A 153 -1.15 -8.02 -3.56
C ASN A 153 0.22 -7.33 -3.43
N TYR A 154 0.30 -6.28 -2.60
CA TYR A 154 1.53 -5.50 -2.36
C TYR A 154 2.06 -4.86 -3.65
N GLY A 155 1.21 -4.08 -4.33
CA GLY A 155 1.55 -3.43 -5.59
C GLY A 155 1.72 -4.35 -6.81
N GLN A 156 1.68 -5.69 -6.64
CA GLN A 156 1.93 -6.64 -7.74
C GLN A 156 0.85 -6.68 -8.83
N THR A 157 -0.33 -6.16 -8.53
CA THR A 157 -1.48 -6.05 -9.43
C THR A 157 -2.18 -4.72 -9.18
N TRP A 158 -3.08 -4.34 -10.09
CA TRP A 158 -3.86 -3.12 -9.95
C TRP A 158 -5.33 -3.38 -10.23
N LEU A 159 -6.18 -2.83 -9.37
CA LEU A 159 -7.61 -2.68 -9.60
C LEU A 159 -7.85 -1.39 -10.36
N ARG A 160 -8.48 -1.49 -11.54
CA ARG A 160 -9.00 -0.33 -12.27
C ARG A 160 -10.45 -0.06 -11.85
N SER A 161 -10.77 1.22 -11.64
CA SER A 161 -12.09 1.67 -11.24
C SER A 161 -12.32 3.11 -11.63
N TYR A 162 -13.58 3.53 -11.73
CA TYR A 162 -13.93 4.95 -11.72
C TYR A 162 -14.43 5.32 -10.33
N ILE A 163 -13.99 6.46 -9.79
CA ILE A 163 -14.44 6.98 -8.50
C ILE A 163 -15.09 8.36 -8.65
N THR A 164 -16.09 8.61 -7.82
CA THR A 164 -16.66 9.93 -7.59
C THR A 164 -17.04 10.06 -6.12
N GLY A 165 -17.22 11.28 -5.64
CA GLY A 165 -17.71 11.54 -4.29
C GLY A 165 -18.41 12.89 -4.18
N ALA A 166 -19.00 13.14 -3.01
CA ALA A 166 -19.56 14.42 -2.64
C ALA A 166 -19.32 14.70 -1.16
N SER A 167 -18.87 15.91 -0.84
CA SER A 167 -18.66 16.46 0.50
C SER A 167 -19.50 17.74 0.67
N ASN A 168 -19.58 18.26 1.89
CA ASN A 168 -20.36 19.47 2.20
C ASN A 168 -19.49 20.74 2.36
N ASP A 169 -18.16 20.62 2.46
CA ASP A 169 -17.27 21.79 2.60
C ASP A 169 -16.87 22.38 1.23
N GLU A 170 -16.87 23.71 1.15
CA GLU A 170 -16.54 24.50 -0.05
C GLU A 170 -15.03 24.87 -0.13
N GLY A 171 -14.18 24.42 0.80
CA GLY A 171 -12.74 24.74 0.83
C GLY A 171 -11.81 23.55 1.07
N ASP A 172 -10.74 23.44 0.26
CA ASP A 172 -9.57 22.54 0.38
C ASP A 172 -9.80 21.23 1.17
N GLY A 173 -10.86 20.50 0.79
CA GLY A 173 -11.43 19.44 1.63
C GLY A 173 -10.47 18.28 1.88
N GLY A 174 -10.21 18.01 3.17
CA GLY A 174 -9.63 16.74 3.60
C GLY A 174 -10.58 15.57 3.31
N GLU A 175 -10.06 14.34 3.31
CA GLU A 175 -10.88 13.14 3.04
C GLU A 175 -12.00 12.88 4.08
N GLU A 176 -11.96 13.58 5.21
CA GLU A 176 -12.78 13.37 6.41
C GLU A 176 -14.25 13.80 6.25
N ASP A 177 -14.57 14.72 5.31
CA ASP A 177 -15.92 15.27 5.11
C ASP A 177 -16.69 14.68 3.90
N VAL A 178 -16.26 13.51 3.39
CA VAL A 178 -16.86 12.86 2.22
C VAL A 178 -18.14 12.09 2.58
N VAL A 179 -19.30 12.74 2.44
CA VAL A 179 -20.63 12.17 2.70
C VAL A 179 -20.96 10.98 1.79
N LEU A 180 -20.61 11.06 0.50
CA LEU A 180 -20.83 9.98 -0.48
C LEU A 180 -19.52 9.65 -1.18
N ARG A 181 -19.19 8.36 -1.28
CA ARG A 181 -18.11 7.85 -2.15
C ARG A 181 -18.66 6.70 -3.00
N VAL A 182 -18.50 6.75 -4.31
CA VAL A 182 -18.96 5.72 -5.26
C VAL A 182 -17.78 5.23 -6.10
N LYS A 183 -17.58 3.91 -6.16
CA LYS A 183 -16.50 3.24 -6.91
C LYS A 183 -17.12 2.23 -7.88
N ALA A 184 -17.06 2.53 -9.17
CA ALA A 184 -17.44 1.63 -10.24
C ALA A 184 -16.22 0.76 -10.62
N LEU A 185 -16.29 -0.53 -10.34
CA LEU A 185 -15.20 -1.49 -10.44
C LEU A 185 -15.21 -2.19 -11.80
N LEU A 186 -14.09 -2.12 -12.54
CA LEU A 186 -13.94 -2.86 -13.79
C LEU A 186 -13.88 -4.39 -13.51
N PRO A 187 -14.19 -5.25 -14.49
CA PRO A 187 -14.11 -6.69 -14.30
C PRO A 187 -12.70 -7.20 -13.97
N GLY A 188 -12.58 -7.95 -12.87
CA GLY A 188 -11.35 -8.64 -12.48
C GLY A 188 -10.55 -7.96 -11.36
N GLY A 189 -9.72 -8.76 -10.67
CA GLY A 189 -8.86 -8.32 -9.58
C GLY A 189 -9.52 -8.21 -8.19
N TRP A 190 -10.85 -8.11 -8.13
CA TRP A 190 -11.63 -8.07 -6.89
C TRP A 190 -12.62 -9.24 -6.79
N THR A 191 -13.22 -9.42 -5.61
CA THR A 191 -14.25 -10.43 -5.32
C THR A 191 -15.47 -9.79 -4.66
N ALA A 192 -16.65 -10.31 -5.02
CA ALA A 192 -17.93 -9.98 -4.39
C ALA A 192 -18.17 -10.75 -3.08
N GLU A 193 -17.30 -11.71 -2.75
CA GLU A 193 -17.30 -12.35 -1.43
C GLU A 193 -16.87 -11.30 -0.38
N PRO A 194 -17.64 -11.08 0.70
CA PRO A 194 -17.22 -10.17 1.76
C PRO A 194 -15.95 -10.67 2.45
N GLY A 195 -15.16 -9.75 2.98
CA GLY A 195 -13.92 -10.05 3.70
C GLY A 195 -13.16 -8.78 4.03
N PRO A 196 -11.94 -8.88 4.59
CA PRO A 196 -11.15 -7.70 4.92
C PRO A 196 -10.80 -6.95 3.63
N VAL A 197 -11.24 -5.70 3.53
CA VAL A 197 -10.83 -4.77 2.47
C VAL A 197 -9.38 -4.37 2.76
N THR A 198 -8.46 -5.00 2.05
CA THR A 198 -7.02 -4.80 2.23
C THR A 198 -6.25 -5.11 0.95
N GLU A 199 -5.19 -4.35 0.72
CA GLU A 199 -4.32 -4.44 -0.46
C GLU A 199 -3.37 -5.66 -0.42
N GLN A 200 -3.38 -6.41 0.69
CA GLN A 200 -2.59 -7.64 0.90
C GLN A 200 -3.07 -8.85 0.11
N LEU A 201 -4.34 -8.85 -0.33
CA LEU A 201 -5.02 -10.03 -0.87
C LEU A 201 -5.32 -9.88 -2.36
N PHE A 202 -5.36 -11.02 -3.06
CA PHE A 202 -5.82 -11.09 -4.44
C PHE A 202 -6.63 -12.38 -4.70
N PRO A 203 -7.84 -12.28 -5.29
CA PRO A 203 -8.56 -11.04 -5.59
C PRO A 203 -8.96 -10.29 -4.31
N GLN A 204 -9.01 -8.96 -4.36
CA GLN A 204 -9.35 -8.13 -3.19
C GLN A 204 -10.83 -8.19 -2.83
N HIS A 205 -11.13 -8.20 -1.53
CA HIS A 205 -12.45 -7.85 -1.05
C HIS A 205 -12.66 -6.33 -1.18
N VAL A 206 -13.85 -5.93 -1.61
CA VAL A 206 -14.23 -4.51 -1.85
C VAL A 206 -15.42 -4.06 -0.98
N ILE A 207 -15.82 -4.88 -0.02
CA ILE A 207 -16.84 -4.58 1.00
C ILE A 207 -16.51 -5.41 2.25
N SER A 208 -16.57 -4.78 3.43
CA SER A 208 -16.19 -5.41 4.70
C SER A 208 -17.22 -5.16 5.79
N ALA A 209 -17.42 -6.14 6.68
CA ALA A 209 -18.14 -5.90 7.94
C ALA A 209 -17.26 -5.30 9.04
N SER A 210 -15.94 -5.23 8.86
CA SER A 210 -15.11 -4.39 9.75
C SER A 210 -15.52 -2.93 9.58
N GLY A 211 -16.10 -2.30 10.60
CA GLY A 211 -16.62 -0.93 10.50
C GLY A 211 -15.57 0.19 10.55
N SER A 212 -14.29 -0.10 10.28
CA SER A 212 -13.18 0.38 11.11
C SER A 212 -12.99 1.89 11.38
N PRO A 213 -13.21 2.87 10.45
CA PRO A 213 -13.00 4.28 10.76
C PRO A 213 -14.22 4.85 11.48
N TRP A 214 -15.40 4.36 11.09
CA TRP A 214 -16.67 4.66 11.72
C TRP A 214 -16.82 3.93 13.06
N GLN A 215 -16.14 2.79 13.24
CA GLN A 215 -16.12 1.98 14.45
C GLN A 215 -14.84 1.12 14.58
N GLU A 216 -13.91 1.56 15.44
CA GLU A 216 -12.68 0.83 15.84
C GLU A 216 -12.93 -0.59 16.37
N ASN A 217 -14.14 -0.86 16.89
CA ASN A 217 -14.49 -2.10 17.60
C ASN A 217 -15.70 -2.85 16.98
N ALA A 218 -16.04 -2.57 15.72
CA ALA A 218 -17.13 -3.27 15.04
C ALA A 218 -16.79 -4.77 14.82
N ASP A 219 -17.68 -5.65 15.28
CA ASP A 219 -17.58 -7.08 15.03
C ASP A 219 -17.88 -7.38 13.55
N TRP A 220 -16.86 -7.83 12.83
CA TRP A 220 -16.93 -8.17 11.41
C TRP A 220 -17.86 -9.36 11.10
N THR A 221 -18.43 -10.03 12.11
CA THR A 221 -19.42 -11.09 11.92
C THR A 221 -20.88 -10.61 11.88
N ASP A 222 -21.16 -9.34 12.23
CA ASP A 222 -22.52 -8.80 12.29
C ASP A 222 -22.93 -7.96 11.05
N GLU A 223 -24.24 -7.96 10.77
CA GLU A 223 -24.98 -7.09 9.82
C GLU A 223 -24.77 -7.23 8.29
N LEU A 224 -23.79 -8.01 7.79
CA LEU A 224 -23.65 -8.31 6.34
C LEU A 224 -24.88 -9.02 5.73
N LYS A 225 -25.49 -8.44 4.69
CA LYS A 225 -26.67 -8.99 4.01
C LYS A 225 -26.47 -9.04 2.50
N THR A 226 -26.45 -10.25 1.92
CA THR A 226 -26.39 -10.48 0.46
C THR A 226 -27.75 -10.94 -0.08
N SER A 227 -28.17 -10.38 -1.22
CA SER A 227 -29.46 -10.62 -1.86
C SER A 227 -29.37 -10.65 -3.39
N ASP A 228 -30.21 -11.46 -4.02
CA ASP A 228 -30.36 -11.54 -5.49
C ASP A 228 -31.46 -10.56 -5.92
N LEU A 229 -31.18 -9.66 -6.87
CA LEU A 229 -32.12 -8.65 -7.36
C LEU A 229 -33.11 -9.19 -8.40
N GLY A 230 -32.96 -10.44 -8.85
CA GLY A 230 -33.85 -11.15 -9.76
C GLY A 230 -33.61 -10.90 -11.25
N ASP A 231 -32.64 -10.05 -11.59
CA ASP A 231 -32.17 -9.76 -12.95
C ASP A 231 -30.74 -10.30 -13.24
N GLY A 232 -30.14 -10.98 -12.27
CA GLY A 232 -28.76 -11.50 -12.31
C GLY A 232 -27.77 -10.65 -11.52
N ARG A 233 -28.14 -9.44 -11.08
CA ARG A 233 -27.34 -8.65 -10.15
C ARG A 233 -27.48 -9.18 -8.72
N THR A 234 -26.39 -9.09 -7.96
CA THR A 234 -26.35 -9.38 -6.53
C THR A 234 -26.06 -8.11 -5.76
N LEU A 235 -26.81 -7.83 -4.69
CA LEU A 235 -26.60 -6.71 -3.78
C LEU A 235 -26.13 -7.23 -2.42
N THR A 236 -24.97 -6.78 -1.96
CA THR A 236 -24.46 -6.94 -0.60
C THR A 236 -24.51 -5.58 0.11
N THR A 237 -24.93 -5.54 1.37
CA THR A 237 -24.99 -4.32 2.19
C THR A 237 -24.41 -4.55 3.59
N VAL A 238 -23.87 -3.49 4.18
CA VAL A 238 -23.42 -3.41 5.58
C VAL A 238 -23.98 -2.15 6.23
N ASP A 239 -24.35 -2.28 7.50
CA ASP A 239 -24.77 -1.17 8.36
C ASP A 239 -23.70 -1.00 9.45
N HIS A 240 -22.98 0.13 9.41
CA HIS A 240 -21.96 0.49 10.40
C HIS A 240 -22.51 1.44 11.46
N GLY A 241 -23.84 1.60 11.57
CA GLY A 241 -24.54 2.47 12.53
C GLY A 241 -24.42 3.97 12.26
N CYS A 242 -23.25 4.41 11.79
CA CYS A 242 -22.92 5.79 11.41
C CYS A 242 -22.53 5.94 9.94
N ALA A 243 -22.40 4.83 9.22
CA ALA A 243 -22.23 4.80 7.78
C ALA A 243 -22.90 3.54 7.20
N TYR A 244 -23.15 3.56 5.90
CA TYR A 244 -23.56 2.37 5.13
C TYR A 244 -22.51 2.06 4.07
N GLU A 245 -22.17 0.77 3.89
CA GLU A 245 -21.49 0.26 2.69
C GLU A 245 -22.47 -0.60 1.89
N ALA A 246 -22.41 -0.53 0.56
CA ALA A 246 -23.16 -1.42 -0.31
C ALA A 246 -22.40 -1.71 -1.61
N LEU A 247 -22.59 -2.91 -2.14
CA LEU A 247 -21.94 -3.44 -3.34
C LEU A 247 -22.98 -4.11 -4.24
N ILE A 248 -23.14 -3.62 -5.46
CA ILE A 248 -23.81 -4.35 -6.54
C ILE A 248 -22.76 -5.06 -7.39
N THR A 249 -22.95 -6.36 -7.61
CA THR A 249 -22.19 -7.16 -8.58
C THR A 249 -23.05 -7.40 -9.82
N TYR A 250 -22.52 -7.10 -10.99
CA TYR A 250 -23.21 -7.22 -12.27
C TYR A 250 -22.89 -8.54 -13.00
N PRO A 251 -23.79 -9.04 -13.87
CA PRO A 251 -23.59 -10.25 -14.66
C PRO A 251 -22.31 -10.28 -15.53
N ASN A 252 -21.85 -9.13 -16.01
CA ASN A 252 -20.60 -9.00 -16.76
C ASN A 252 -19.32 -9.08 -15.90
N GLY A 253 -19.44 -9.22 -14.58
CA GLY A 253 -18.31 -9.29 -13.65
C GLY A 253 -17.76 -7.93 -13.20
N SER A 254 -18.40 -6.82 -13.59
CA SER A 254 -18.16 -5.50 -13.00
C SER A 254 -18.91 -5.32 -11.68
N GLY A 255 -18.57 -4.26 -10.94
CA GLY A 255 -19.15 -3.95 -9.64
C GLY A 255 -19.43 -2.46 -9.46
N LEU A 256 -20.33 -2.14 -8.55
CA LEU A 256 -20.56 -0.78 -8.07
C LEU A 256 -20.57 -0.83 -6.55
N HIS A 257 -19.54 -0.28 -5.93
CA HIS A 257 -19.49 -0.02 -4.50
C HIS A 257 -19.94 1.42 -4.21
N ALA A 258 -20.69 1.63 -3.13
CA ALA A 258 -20.95 2.95 -2.58
C ALA A 258 -20.87 2.92 -1.06
N SER A 259 -20.26 3.94 -0.47
CA SER A 259 -20.33 4.22 0.96
C SER A 259 -21.01 5.57 1.21
N TRP A 260 -21.79 5.64 2.27
CA TRP A 260 -22.49 6.85 2.73
C TRP A 260 -22.17 7.09 4.20
N ASP A 261 -21.54 8.22 4.53
CA ASP A 261 -21.31 8.65 5.91
C ASP A 261 -22.49 9.49 6.41
N MET A 262 -22.97 9.22 7.63
CA MET A 262 -24.09 9.95 8.22
C MET A 262 -23.64 11.15 9.07
N GLY A 263 -22.33 11.43 9.20
CA GLY A 263 -21.80 12.60 9.90
C GLY A 263 -21.98 12.53 11.41
N CYS A 264 -21.59 11.40 12.02
CA CYS A 264 -21.93 11.08 13.42
C CYS A 264 -21.13 11.82 14.52
N GLY A 265 -20.18 12.71 14.18
CA GLY A 265 -19.14 13.21 15.10
C GLY A 265 -19.64 13.74 16.46
N GLU A 266 -20.74 14.49 16.50
CA GLU A 266 -21.33 15.02 17.75
C GLU A 266 -22.44 14.14 18.37
N GLY A 267 -22.62 12.90 17.89
CA GLY A 267 -23.64 11.96 18.38
C GLY A 267 -25.05 12.19 17.83
N THR A 268 -25.19 13.00 16.79
CA THR A 268 -26.38 13.10 15.93
C THR A 268 -25.94 13.04 14.48
N SER A 269 -26.59 12.22 13.66
CA SER A 269 -26.36 12.15 12.22
C SER A 269 -26.78 13.45 11.52
N GLU A 270 -25.84 14.08 10.83
CA GLU A 270 -26.09 15.24 9.97
C GLU A 270 -26.69 14.82 8.61
N TYR A 271 -26.18 13.74 8.02
CA TYR A 271 -26.52 13.28 6.67
C TYR A 271 -27.38 12.00 6.68
N GLU A 272 -28.38 11.94 7.57
CA GLU A 272 -29.20 10.75 7.78
C GLU A 272 -30.06 10.38 6.54
N ILE A 273 -29.85 9.17 6.02
CA ILE A 273 -30.72 8.49 5.05
C ILE A 273 -31.03 7.08 5.55
N SER A 274 -31.95 6.38 4.89
CA SER A 274 -32.14 4.93 5.11
C SER A 274 -31.30 4.10 4.14
N LEU A 275 -30.92 2.90 4.57
CA LEU A 275 -30.28 1.89 3.71
C LEU A 275 -31.16 1.51 2.49
N GLU A 276 -32.49 1.60 2.62
CA GLU A 276 -33.44 1.37 1.50
C GLU A 276 -33.32 2.48 0.43
N GLU A 277 -33.10 3.74 0.83
CA GLU A 277 -32.85 4.86 -0.09
C GLU A 277 -31.50 4.71 -0.80
N LEU A 278 -30.42 4.41 -0.07
CA LEU A 278 -29.09 4.17 -0.65
C LEU A 278 -29.11 3.04 -1.69
N THR A 279 -29.67 1.88 -1.31
CA THR A 279 -29.75 0.72 -2.20
C THR A 279 -30.67 0.99 -3.39
N THR A 280 -31.76 1.74 -3.22
CA THR A 280 -32.59 2.20 -4.35
C THR A 280 -31.78 3.04 -5.34
N ALA A 281 -31.03 4.03 -4.86
CA ALA A 281 -30.15 4.87 -5.69
C ALA A 281 -29.12 4.02 -6.47
N MET A 282 -28.45 3.09 -5.79
CA MET A 282 -27.51 2.17 -6.43
C MET A 282 -28.17 1.27 -7.47
N THR A 283 -29.35 0.70 -7.21
CA THR A 283 -30.02 -0.19 -8.18
C THR A 283 -30.47 0.52 -9.46
N ALA A 284 -30.55 1.86 -9.45
CA ALA A 284 -30.83 2.69 -10.62
C ALA A 284 -29.59 2.95 -11.50
N MET A 285 -28.38 2.69 -11.00
CA MET A 285 -27.14 2.81 -11.78
C MET A 285 -27.09 1.77 -12.92
N PRO A 286 -26.58 2.15 -14.11
CA PRO A 286 -26.49 1.24 -15.25
C PRO A 286 -25.44 0.15 -15.01
N GLU A 287 -25.65 -1.02 -15.65
CA GLU A 287 -24.56 -1.95 -15.95
C GLU A 287 -23.76 -1.35 -17.11
N VAL A 288 -22.47 -1.11 -16.90
CA VAL A 288 -21.55 -0.58 -17.90
C VAL A 288 -20.74 -1.73 -18.48
N ASP A 289 -20.71 -1.84 -19.81
CA ASP A 289 -19.93 -2.85 -20.55
C ASP A 289 -18.54 -2.28 -20.86
N TYR A 290 -17.64 -2.37 -19.87
CA TYR A 290 -16.29 -1.83 -19.91
C TYR A 290 -15.43 -2.48 -21.00
N ASP A 291 -14.68 -1.69 -21.77
CA ASP A 291 -13.64 -2.26 -22.65
C ASP A 291 -12.49 -2.84 -21.82
N THR A 292 -12.48 -4.16 -21.71
CA THR A 292 -11.46 -4.93 -21.00
C THR A 292 -10.41 -5.53 -21.95
N SER A 293 -10.41 -5.17 -23.23
CA SER A 293 -9.54 -5.80 -24.24
C SER A 293 -8.06 -5.53 -24.06
N GLU A 294 -7.69 -4.48 -23.32
CA GLU A 294 -6.32 -4.13 -22.95
C GLU A 294 -5.88 -4.75 -21.61
N LEU A 295 -6.81 -5.34 -20.84
CA LEU A 295 -6.47 -5.99 -19.57
C LEU A 295 -5.69 -7.28 -19.80
N SER A 296 -4.45 -7.31 -19.33
CA SER A 296 -3.64 -8.53 -19.31
C SER A 296 -4.07 -9.47 -18.17
N PRO A 297 -4.14 -10.80 -18.40
CA PRO A 297 -4.38 -11.76 -17.32
C PRO A 297 -3.28 -11.68 -16.26
N VAL A 298 -3.67 -11.66 -14.99
CA VAL A 298 -2.72 -11.70 -13.87
C VAL A 298 -1.92 -13.01 -13.90
N GLY A 299 -0.60 -12.87 -13.77
CA GLY A 299 0.35 -13.99 -13.77
C GLY A 299 0.39 -14.76 -12.45
N GLU A 300 1.49 -15.51 -12.26
CA GLU A 300 1.83 -16.06 -10.95
C GLU A 300 2.34 -14.92 -10.06
N LEU A 301 1.69 -14.73 -8.90
CA LEU A 301 2.05 -13.69 -7.94
C LEU A 301 3.10 -14.21 -6.95
N LEU A 302 4.03 -13.34 -6.57
CA LEU A 302 5.03 -13.60 -5.54
C LEU A 302 4.36 -13.68 -4.17
N GLU A 303 4.78 -14.65 -3.35
CA GLU A 303 4.37 -14.77 -1.96
C GLU A 303 5.10 -13.71 -1.12
N VAL A 304 4.41 -12.62 -0.79
CA VAL A 304 4.94 -11.54 0.07
C VAL A 304 4.54 -11.80 1.52
N PRO A 305 5.45 -11.62 2.49
CA PRO A 305 5.12 -11.66 3.92
C PRO A 305 4.01 -10.68 4.27
N THR A 306 3.08 -11.09 5.15
CA THR A 306 1.95 -10.26 5.60
C THR A 306 2.41 -8.85 6.02
N GLY A 307 1.85 -7.82 5.38
CA GLY A 307 2.16 -6.42 5.70
C GLY A 307 1.35 -5.85 6.85
N TRP A 308 1.81 -4.73 7.39
CA TRP A 308 1.06 -4.02 8.42
C TRP A 308 -0.11 -3.29 7.78
N LEU A 309 -1.24 -3.21 8.50
CA LEU A 309 -2.28 -2.25 8.15
C LEU A 309 -1.90 -0.90 8.78
N TYR A 310 -2.34 0.19 8.13
CA TYR A 310 -2.24 1.52 8.71
C TYR A 310 -2.99 1.58 10.06
N ASP A 311 -2.35 2.24 11.03
CA ASP A 311 -2.66 2.17 12.46
C ASP A 311 -2.14 3.44 13.13
N PRO A 312 -2.92 4.53 13.18
CA PRO A 312 -2.42 5.85 13.56
C PRO A 312 -1.86 5.91 15.00
N GLU A 313 -2.29 5.01 15.89
CA GLU A 313 -1.74 4.92 17.26
C GLU A 313 -0.31 4.33 17.30
N TRP A 314 0.13 3.64 16.23
CA TRP A 314 1.40 2.93 16.25
C TRP A 314 2.61 3.85 16.30
N GLU A 315 2.62 5.01 15.64
CA GLU A 315 3.81 5.87 15.63
C GLU A 315 4.16 6.38 17.04
N GLU A 316 3.16 6.74 17.86
CA GLU A 316 3.38 7.06 19.27
C GLU A 316 3.85 5.83 20.07
N ALA A 317 3.20 4.67 19.88
CA ALA A 317 3.59 3.42 20.53
C ALA A 317 4.99 2.91 20.11
N ALA A 318 5.48 3.35 18.95
CA ALA A 318 6.77 3.00 18.37
C ALA A 318 7.94 3.84 18.90
N GLN A 319 7.69 4.94 19.62
CA GLN A 319 8.73 5.88 20.04
C GLN A 319 9.82 5.21 20.91
N GLU A 320 9.45 4.49 21.97
CA GLU A 320 10.41 3.78 22.85
C GLU A 320 11.25 2.72 22.09
N PRO A 321 10.68 1.80 21.30
CA PRO A 321 11.48 0.85 20.53
C PRO A 321 12.30 1.49 19.39
N ALA A 322 11.84 2.60 18.79
CA ALA A 322 12.62 3.38 17.83
C ALA A 322 13.87 3.98 18.49
N GLU A 323 13.70 4.73 19.59
CA GLU A 323 14.81 5.30 20.37
C GLU A 323 15.82 4.22 20.81
N ALA A 324 15.33 3.08 21.30
CA ALA A 324 16.19 1.98 21.73
C ALA A 324 16.93 1.28 20.58
N SER A 325 16.37 1.26 19.37
CA SER A 325 17.00 0.69 18.17
C SER A 325 18.04 1.64 17.56
N ILE A 326 17.70 2.92 17.45
CA ILE A 326 18.58 3.97 16.90
C ILE A 326 19.75 4.24 17.85
N SER A 327 19.54 4.30 19.18
CA SER A 327 20.65 4.44 20.14
C SER A 327 21.63 3.26 20.09
N ALA A 328 21.15 2.04 19.82
CA ALA A 328 22.02 0.88 19.65
C ALA A 328 22.77 0.88 18.30
N ALA A 329 22.18 1.49 17.26
CA ALA A 329 22.85 1.74 15.99
C ALA A 329 23.94 2.82 16.12
N ASP A 330 23.67 3.91 16.84
CA ASP A 330 24.60 5.01 17.10
C ASP A 330 25.85 4.57 17.90
N ASP A 331 25.66 3.76 18.95
CA ASP A 331 26.76 3.15 19.73
C ASP A 331 27.70 2.32 18.81
N VAL A 332 27.15 1.58 17.84
CA VAL A 332 27.92 0.75 16.89
C VAL A 332 28.56 1.60 15.80
N LEU A 333 27.82 2.55 15.23
CA LEU A 333 28.27 3.47 14.19
C LEU A 333 29.48 4.28 14.67
N SER A 334 29.38 4.84 15.89
CA SER A 334 30.44 5.63 16.51
C SER A 334 31.64 4.80 17.01
N GLU A 335 31.47 3.50 17.31
CA GLU A 335 32.59 2.57 17.57
C GLU A 335 33.40 2.29 16.29
N ILE A 336 32.73 2.07 15.16
CA ILE A 336 33.37 1.71 13.88
C ILE A 336 33.97 2.95 13.20
N LEU A 337 33.24 4.06 13.20
CA LEU A 337 33.61 5.30 12.54
C LEU A 337 33.57 6.49 13.54
N PRO A 338 34.61 6.68 14.36
CA PRO A 338 34.61 7.68 15.42
C PRO A 338 34.40 9.11 14.91
N GLY A 339 33.27 9.71 15.32
CA GLY A 339 32.81 11.02 14.85
C GLY A 339 31.53 10.95 14.02
N ALA A 340 31.13 9.77 13.56
CA ALA A 340 29.78 9.56 13.04
C ALA A 340 28.77 9.56 14.20
N SER A 341 27.53 9.97 13.91
CA SER A 341 26.43 10.00 14.87
C SER A 341 25.06 9.93 14.21
N LEU A 342 24.07 9.42 14.92
CA LEU A 342 22.64 9.51 14.63
C LEU A 342 21.96 10.48 15.62
N ASP A 343 20.97 11.23 15.15
CA ASP A 343 20.15 12.18 15.92
C ASP A 343 18.68 12.10 15.51
N GLY A 344 17.81 12.21 16.51
CA GLY A 344 16.39 11.88 16.42
C GLY A 344 16.13 10.39 16.24
N ALA A 345 14.97 9.94 16.71
CA ALA A 345 14.43 8.61 16.45
C ALA A 345 12.90 8.69 16.52
N PHE A 346 12.22 8.14 15.52
CA PHE A 346 10.76 8.04 15.52
C PHE A 346 10.28 6.83 14.71
N GLY A 347 9.10 6.33 15.05
CA GLY A 347 8.34 5.41 14.20
C GLY A 347 7.77 6.16 13.00
N SER A 348 7.77 5.54 11.83
CA SER A 348 7.25 6.12 10.59
C SER A 348 6.65 5.05 9.69
N PHE A 349 5.57 5.39 9.00
CA PHE A 349 5.03 4.59 7.90
C PHE A 349 5.65 4.94 6.55
N ILE A 350 5.88 3.92 5.73
CA ILE A 350 6.12 4.05 4.28
C ILE A 350 4.94 3.41 3.56
N GLY A 351 4.21 4.18 2.75
CA GLY A 351 2.99 3.80 2.05
C GLY A 351 1.84 4.79 2.25
N MET A 352 0.71 4.54 1.59
CA MET A 352 -0.51 5.32 1.74
C MET A 352 -1.09 5.18 3.16
N VAL A 353 -1.62 6.28 3.71
CA VAL A 353 -2.16 6.38 5.08
C VAL A 353 -3.69 6.21 5.16
N ASP A 354 -4.28 5.50 4.20
CA ASP A 354 -5.73 5.29 4.14
C ASP A 354 -6.16 4.02 4.92
N ARG A 355 -7.47 3.89 5.17
CA ARG A 355 -8.03 2.68 5.76
C ARG A 355 -7.72 1.42 4.93
N GLY A 356 -7.14 0.41 5.57
CA GLY A 356 -6.94 -0.92 4.99
C GLY A 356 -5.77 -1.01 4.01
N THR A 357 -5.05 0.09 3.79
CA THR A 357 -3.79 0.10 3.04
C THR A 357 -2.74 -0.74 3.74
N VAL A 358 -1.76 -1.15 2.95
CA VAL A 358 -0.55 -1.77 3.48
C VAL A 358 0.51 -0.72 3.69
N VAL A 359 1.07 -0.69 4.89
CA VAL A 359 2.20 0.17 5.23
C VAL A 359 3.39 -0.67 5.67
N ASN A 360 4.58 -0.23 5.28
CA ASN A 360 5.83 -0.73 5.85
C ASN A 360 6.14 0.12 7.08
N ARG A 361 6.25 -0.53 8.24
CA ARG A 361 6.61 0.14 9.51
C ARG A 361 8.13 0.28 9.58
N SER A 362 8.62 1.48 9.85
CA SER A 362 10.05 1.79 9.89
C SER A 362 10.42 2.62 11.13
N TYR A 363 11.70 2.56 11.52
CA TYR A 363 12.31 3.50 12.46
C TYR A 363 13.29 4.37 11.69
N TYR A 364 13.12 5.68 11.78
CA TYR A 364 13.91 6.65 11.02
C TYR A 364 14.77 7.51 11.95
N SER A 365 15.95 7.90 11.45
CA SER A 365 16.88 8.83 12.08
C SER A 365 17.67 9.58 11.01
N THR A 366 18.18 10.76 11.36
CA THR A 366 19.16 11.51 10.55
C THR A 366 20.51 11.46 11.24
N GLY A 367 21.60 11.60 10.50
CA GLY A 367 22.93 11.56 11.12
C GLY A 367 24.00 12.25 10.30
N THR A 368 25.25 12.07 10.74
CA THR A 368 26.44 12.52 10.03
C THR A 368 27.52 11.43 10.00
N LEU A 369 28.33 11.46 8.94
CA LEU A 369 29.60 10.75 8.82
C LEU A 369 30.75 11.78 8.86
N PRO A 370 31.88 11.52 9.53
CA PRO A 370 32.97 12.47 9.77
C PRO A 370 33.87 12.67 8.54
N PHE A 371 33.26 12.83 7.37
CA PHE A 371 33.88 13.15 6.10
C PHE A 371 33.36 14.51 5.65
N THR A 372 34.25 15.35 5.14
CA THR A 372 33.91 16.71 4.74
C THR A 372 33.21 16.73 3.38
N THR A 373 32.06 17.40 3.30
CA THR A 373 31.41 17.83 2.05
C THR A 373 31.32 19.35 2.00
N THR A 374 31.15 19.91 0.80
CA THR A 374 30.79 21.31 0.63
C THR A 374 29.39 21.36 0.02
N ILE A 375 28.44 22.04 0.65
CA ILE A 375 27.08 22.24 0.10
C ILE A 375 26.73 23.71 0.35
N ASP A 376 26.19 24.42 -0.64
CA ASP A 376 25.82 25.84 -0.55
C ASP A 376 26.88 26.77 0.10
N SER A 377 28.16 26.47 -0.17
CA SER A 377 29.35 27.12 0.41
C SER A 377 29.60 26.94 1.92
N SER A 378 28.81 26.12 2.62
CA SER A 378 29.18 25.60 3.94
C SER A 378 30.05 24.34 3.79
N VAL A 379 30.88 24.07 4.80
CA VAL A 379 31.83 22.96 4.83
C VAL A 379 31.56 22.19 6.11
N ASP A 380 30.87 21.06 5.96
CA ASP A 380 30.25 20.30 7.05
C ASP A 380 30.52 18.80 6.88
N ASP A 381 30.12 18.01 7.86
CA ASP A 381 30.15 16.55 7.80
C ASP A 381 29.05 16.03 6.86
N ILE A 382 29.31 14.92 6.16
CA ILE A 382 28.34 14.30 5.23
C ILE A 382 27.09 13.84 5.99
N GLY A 383 25.93 14.37 5.60
CA GLY A 383 24.64 13.98 6.16
C GLY A 383 24.20 12.59 5.69
N ILE A 384 23.54 11.85 6.59
CA ILE A 384 22.91 10.56 6.28
C ILE A 384 21.45 10.55 6.72
N GLN A 385 20.64 9.81 5.97
CA GLN A 385 19.36 9.28 6.45
C GLN A 385 19.58 7.82 6.80
N PHE A 386 19.17 7.41 8.00
CA PHE A 386 19.29 6.05 8.50
C PHE A 386 17.90 5.49 8.75
N SER A 387 17.61 4.28 8.27
CA SER A 387 16.34 3.62 8.57
C SER A 387 16.49 2.14 8.91
N TYR A 388 15.64 1.66 9.82
CA TYR A 388 15.28 0.25 9.91
C TYR A 388 13.88 0.08 9.33
N THR A 389 13.66 -0.92 8.47
CA THR A 389 12.31 -1.35 8.07
C THR A 389 11.97 -2.68 8.75
N LEU A 390 10.83 -2.71 9.42
CA LEU A 390 10.37 -3.86 10.20
C LEU A 390 9.79 -4.96 9.30
N PRO A 391 9.70 -6.21 9.79
CA PRO A 391 9.22 -7.32 8.96
C PRO A 391 7.74 -7.23 8.58
N GLY A 392 7.47 -7.61 7.33
CA GLY A 392 6.11 -7.71 6.77
C GLY A 392 5.82 -6.62 5.73
N GLY A 393 5.23 -7.01 4.60
CA GLY A 393 4.72 -6.08 3.57
C GLY A 393 5.57 -5.94 2.31
N TRP A 394 6.78 -6.50 2.31
CA TRP A 394 7.78 -6.26 1.26
C TRP A 394 8.65 -7.50 0.98
N LEU A 395 9.37 -7.48 -0.14
CA LEU A 395 10.39 -8.47 -0.52
C LEU A 395 11.82 -7.86 -0.53
N PRO A 396 12.85 -8.66 -0.20
CA PRO A 396 14.22 -8.19 -0.26
C PRO A 396 14.73 -8.12 -1.71
N GLY A 397 15.26 -6.97 -2.13
CA GLY A 397 15.80 -6.75 -3.47
C GLY A 397 15.69 -5.29 -3.93
N ILE A 398 16.00 -5.07 -5.21
CA ILE A 398 15.74 -3.81 -5.93
C ILE A 398 14.81 -4.10 -7.11
N THR A 399 13.81 -3.26 -7.33
CA THR A 399 13.01 -3.26 -8.57
C THR A 399 13.48 -2.18 -9.55
N GLU A 400 13.62 -2.51 -10.84
CA GLU A 400 13.98 -1.55 -11.92
C GLU A 400 12.81 -0.68 -12.39
N GLY A 401 11.58 -1.15 -12.16
CA GLY A 401 10.38 -0.47 -12.60
C GLY A 401 9.58 -0.12 -11.38
N ARG A 402 8.63 -0.99 -11.07
CA ARG A 402 8.06 -1.03 -9.75
C ARG A 402 7.73 -2.51 -9.36
N GLY A 403 7.71 -2.92 -8.07
CA GLY A 403 7.36 -4.25 -7.52
C GLY A 403 7.10 -4.24 -5.97
N PRO A 404 6.96 -5.39 -5.28
CA PRO A 404 6.86 -5.46 -3.81
C PRO A 404 8.23 -5.32 -3.09
N GLU A 405 9.32 -5.13 -3.84
CA GLU A 405 10.66 -4.90 -3.30
C GLU A 405 10.76 -3.56 -2.57
N LEU A 406 11.50 -3.51 -1.46
CA LEU A 406 11.61 -2.29 -0.64
C LEU A 406 12.42 -1.17 -1.32
N ALA A 407 13.43 -1.52 -2.11
CA ALA A 407 14.27 -0.56 -2.83
C ALA A 407 13.89 -0.50 -4.32
N ARG A 408 13.93 0.69 -4.90
CA ARG A 408 13.55 0.97 -6.29
C ARG A 408 14.65 1.74 -6.99
N CYS A 409 15.22 1.13 -8.03
CA CYS A 409 16.26 1.76 -8.82
C CYS A 409 15.71 3.00 -9.54
N GLN A 410 16.23 4.18 -9.24
CA GLN A 410 15.85 5.40 -9.95
C GLN A 410 16.39 5.37 -11.40
N PRO A 411 15.70 5.99 -12.38
CA PRO A 411 16.10 5.92 -13.80
C PRO A 411 17.48 6.50 -14.12
N SER A 412 18.02 7.36 -13.26
CA SER A 412 19.36 7.96 -13.36
C SER A 412 20.46 7.19 -12.59
N SER A 413 20.08 6.18 -11.81
CA SER A 413 20.99 5.46 -10.93
C SER A 413 21.60 4.21 -11.57
N THR A 414 22.74 3.79 -11.04
CA THR A 414 23.29 2.45 -11.21
C THR A 414 22.95 1.61 -9.98
N CYS A 415 22.28 0.49 -10.20
CA CYS A 415 21.82 -0.38 -9.12
C CYS A 415 22.41 -1.80 -9.23
N GLU A 416 22.81 -2.38 -8.11
CA GLU A 416 23.33 -3.74 -8.01
C GLU A 416 22.67 -4.48 -6.84
N THR A 417 22.41 -5.77 -7.01
CA THR A 417 21.89 -6.64 -5.96
C THR A 417 22.80 -7.85 -5.79
N THR A 418 23.21 -8.15 -4.56
CA THR A 418 24.03 -9.33 -4.24
C THR A 418 23.43 -10.14 -3.09
N THR A 419 23.94 -11.35 -2.86
CA THR A 419 23.43 -12.25 -1.82
C THR A 419 24.57 -13.06 -1.20
N ASP A 420 24.68 -13.01 0.12
CA ASP A 420 25.69 -13.72 0.89
C ASP A 420 25.33 -15.19 1.16
N GLU A 421 26.31 -15.98 1.61
CA GLU A 421 26.11 -17.41 1.93
C GLU A 421 25.09 -17.66 3.06
N ASP A 422 24.81 -16.67 3.91
CA ASP A 422 23.82 -16.74 4.99
C ASP A 422 22.40 -16.33 4.56
N GLY A 423 22.23 -15.85 3.32
CA GLY A 423 20.97 -15.36 2.78
C GLY A 423 20.71 -13.87 2.99
N THR A 424 21.66 -13.12 3.58
CA THR A 424 21.61 -11.65 3.57
C THR A 424 21.61 -11.16 2.11
N ILE A 425 20.65 -10.32 1.74
CA ILE A 425 20.61 -9.67 0.43
C ILE A 425 21.06 -8.23 0.59
N TRP A 426 21.85 -7.75 -0.35
CA TRP A 426 22.32 -6.37 -0.39
C TRP A 426 21.78 -5.68 -1.64
N ALA A 427 21.20 -4.51 -1.45
CA ALA A 427 20.87 -3.55 -2.49
C ALA A 427 21.86 -2.39 -2.43
N PHE A 428 22.40 -2.03 -3.58
CA PHE A 428 23.24 -0.85 -3.77
C PHE A 428 22.60 0.01 -4.86
N GLU A 429 22.41 1.29 -4.60
CA GLU A 429 22.00 2.28 -5.57
C GLU A 429 22.95 3.48 -5.51
N SER A 430 23.43 3.93 -6.66
CA SER A 430 24.28 5.13 -6.73
C SER A 430 24.02 5.96 -7.98
N ALA A 431 24.06 7.28 -7.82
CA ALA A 431 23.94 8.24 -8.91
C ALA A 431 25.05 9.29 -8.83
N GLU A 432 25.41 9.84 -9.99
CA GLU A 432 26.38 10.93 -10.13
C GLU A 432 25.78 11.99 -11.07
N ALA A 433 25.67 13.24 -10.59
CA ALA A 433 25.12 14.35 -11.34
C ALA A 433 26.15 15.50 -11.42
N LEU A 434 26.52 15.90 -12.63
CA LEU A 434 27.36 17.06 -12.87
C LEU A 434 26.48 18.31 -12.99
N HIS A 435 26.65 19.25 -12.06
CA HIS A 435 25.93 20.52 -12.03
C HIS A 435 26.82 21.62 -12.62
N GLU A 436 26.47 22.11 -13.82
CA GLU A 436 27.11 23.28 -14.44
C GLU A 436 26.11 24.46 -14.48
N PRO A 437 26.52 25.69 -14.10
CA PRO A 437 25.61 26.84 -14.09
C PRO A 437 25.16 27.22 -15.51
N THR A 438 23.85 27.30 -15.72
CA THR A 438 23.25 27.60 -17.03
C THR A 438 23.41 29.09 -17.41
N GLU A 439 23.26 29.40 -18.71
CA GLU A 439 23.27 30.80 -19.18
C GLU A 439 22.18 31.66 -18.52
N GLU A 440 21.06 31.06 -18.09
CA GLU A 440 19.96 31.75 -17.42
C GLU A 440 20.27 32.02 -15.94
N GLU A 441 20.82 31.06 -15.20
CA GLU A 441 21.24 31.22 -13.80
C GLU A 441 22.37 32.26 -13.68
N ILE A 442 23.35 32.20 -14.58
CA ILE A 442 24.43 33.21 -14.69
C ILE A 442 23.83 34.60 -14.97
N ALA A 443 22.80 34.69 -15.82
CA ALA A 443 22.12 35.95 -16.10
C ALA A 443 21.23 36.44 -14.93
N ALA A 444 20.70 35.53 -14.12
CA ALA A 444 20.00 35.82 -12.87
C ALA A 444 20.95 36.24 -11.74
N GLY A 445 22.26 36.01 -11.90
CA GLY A 445 23.29 36.36 -10.92
C GLY A 445 23.58 35.28 -9.89
N MET A 446 23.20 34.03 -10.18
CA MET A 446 23.72 32.86 -9.48
C MET A 446 25.17 32.62 -9.95
N ASP A 447 26.09 32.50 -9.00
CA ASP A 447 27.54 32.41 -9.23
C ASP A 447 28.08 31.28 -8.34
N PHE A 448 27.82 30.03 -8.76
CA PHE A 448 28.37 28.83 -8.14
C PHE A 448 29.40 28.17 -9.07
N GLU A 449 30.46 27.60 -8.50
CA GLU A 449 31.43 26.82 -9.27
C GLU A 449 30.82 25.45 -9.62
N PRO A 450 31.07 24.88 -10.82
CA PRO A 450 30.55 23.56 -11.17
C PRO A 450 30.99 22.50 -10.16
N PHE A 451 30.05 21.67 -9.71
CA PHE A 451 30.29 20.61 -8.73
C PHE A 451 29.72 19.28 -9.23
N THR A 452 30.26 18.17 -8.71
CA THR A 452 29.70 16.84 -8.93
C THR A 452 28.98 16.42 -7.66
N GLU A 453 27.69 16.13 -7.78
CA GLU A 453 26.86 15.57 -6.72
C GLU A 453 26.87 14.04 -6.83
N HIS A 454 27.06 13.38 -5.71
CA HIS A 454 27.03 11.95 -5.57
C HIS A 454 25.90 11.56 -4.61
N ILE A 455 25.11 10.58 -5.00
CA ILE A 455 24.06 9.96 -4.18
C ILE A 455 24.40 8.48 -4.02
N LEU A 456 24.28 7.96 -2.81
CA LEU A 456 24.48 6.55 -2.49
C LEU A 456 23.41 6.09 -1.50
N GLU A 457 22.70 5.04 -1.86
CA GLU A 457 21.91 4.24 -0.92
C GLU A 457 22.46 2.82 -0.87
N VAL A 458 22.61 2.30 0.34
CA VAL A 458 22.87 0.87 0.57
C VAL A 458 21.82 0.35 1.53
N THR A 459 21.18 -0.76 1.15
CA THR A 459 20.13 -1.39 1.94
C THR A 459 20.47 -2.86 2.15
N ARG A 460 20.55 -3.26 3.43
CA ARG A 460 20.83 -4.62 3.87
C ARG A 460 19.55 -5.29 4.31
N PHE A 461 19.21 -6.42 3.68
CA PHE A 461 18.06 -7.24 4.02
C PHE A 461 18.49 -8.46 4.86
N HIS A 462 18.02 -8.53 6.10
CA HIS A 462 18.34 -9.62 7.01
C HIS A 462 17.44 -10.85 6.76
N PRO A 463 17.95 -12.09 6.87
CA PRO A 463 17.14 -13.31 6.75
C PRO A 463 15.97 -13.44 7.74
N ASP A 464 16.00 -12.70 8.86
CA ASP A 464 14.88 -12.63 9.82
C ASP A 464 13.75 -11.69 9.35
N GLY A 465 13.87 -11.09 8.16
CA GLY A 465 12.83 -10.31 7.51
C GLY A 465 12.80 -8.82 7.83
N TRP A 466 13.81 -8.25 8.49
CA TRP A 466 13.98 -6.80 8.66
C TRP A 466 15.03 -6.26 7.69
N ALA A 467 14.99 -4.96 7.39
CA ALA A 467 16.00 -4.27 6.60
C ALA A 467 16.63 -3.11 7.37
N VAL A 468 17.83 -2.70 6.97
CA VAL A 468 18.48 -1.47 7.44
C VAL A 468 19.14 -0.77 6.25
N SER A 469 18.94 0.55 6.14
CA SER A 469 19.48 1.36 5.06
C SER A 469 20.21 2.60 5.55
N ILE A 470 21.20 3.03 4.77
CA ILE A 470 21.77 4.37 4.82
C ILE A 470 21.66 4.97 3.41
N TRP A 471 20.97 6.09 3.31
CA TRP A 471 21.00 6.99 2.16
C TRP A 471 21.87 8.21 2.49
N THR A 472 22.66 8.66 1.53
CA THR A 472 23.55 9.82 1.71
C THR A 472 23.82 10.55 0.39
N GLN A 473 24.05 11.85 0.49
CA GLN A 473 24.43 12.71 -0.63
C GLN A 473 25.62 13.60 -0.23
N TRP A 474 26.52 13.88 -1.18
CA TRP A 474 27.65 14.78 -0.98
C TRP A 474 28.11 15.41 -2.30
N GLN A 475 28.92 16.46 -2.21
CA GLN A 475 29.59 17.06 -3.37
C GLN A 475 31.09 16.75 -3.36
N ASP A 476 31.68 16.65 -4.55
CA ASP A 476 33.10 16.36 -4.82
C ASP A 476 33.59 14.97 -4.33
N GLU A 477 34.88 14.68 -4.54
CA GLU A 477 35.49 13.40 -4.14
C GLU A 477 35.50 13.23 -2.60
N SER A 478 34.86 12.16 -2.13
CA SER A 478 34.85 11.73 -0.71
C SER A 478 35.42 10.32 -0.54
N GLU A 479 35.75 9.95 0.69
CA GLU A 479 36.07 8.55 1.05
C GLU A 479 34.80 7.69 1.19
N VAL A 480 33.59 8.28 1.20
CA VAL A 480 32.30 7.58 1.22
C VAL A 480 32.10 6.78 -0.06
N ASN A 481 31.77 5.50 0.09
CA ASN A 481 31.56 4.55 -1.00
C ASN A 481 30.72 3.34 -0.53
N ALA A 482 30.25 2.52 -1.47
CA ALA A 482 29.39 1.37 -1.21
C ALA A 482 29.98 0.35 -0.21
N ASP A 483 31.27 0.02 -0.30
CA ASP A 483 31.93 -0.93 0.61
C ASP A 483 31.94 -0.39 2.06
N LEU A 484 32.21 0.91 2.24
CA LEU A 484 32.19 1.55 3.55
C LEU A 484 30.79 1.49 4.18
N ILE A 485 29.74 1.86 3.44
CA ILE A 485 28.38 1.86 3.97
C ILE A 485 27.92 0.41 4.24
N ALA A 486 28.28 -0.55 3.39
CA ALA A 486 28.01 -1.98 3.63
C ALA A 486 28.69 -2.48 4.92
N ASP A 487 29.96 -2.15 5.16
CA ASP A 487 30.67 -2.51 6.40
C ASP A 487 29.98 -1.92 7.66
N LEU A 488 29.45 -0.69 7.57
CA LEU A 488 28.65 -0.09 8.66
C LEU A 488 27.33 -0.86 8.89
N LEU A 489 26.56 -1.10 7.83
CA LEU A 489 25.26 -1.78 7.89
C LEU A 489 25.37 -3.27 8.28
N ALA A 490 26.49 -3.92 7.96
CA ALA A 490 26.78 -5.30 8.36
C ALA A 490 26.91 -5.45 9.88
N ALA A 491 27.39 -4.40 10.57
CA ALA A 491 27.53 -4.38 12.01
C ALA A 491 26.26 -3.97 12.77
N MET A 492 25.28 -3.36 12.10
CA MET A 492 24.06 -2.86 12.74
C MET A 492 23.29 -3.99 13.46
N PRO A 493 22.83 -3.72 14.70
CA PRO A 493 22.04 -4.69 15.46
C PRO A 493 20.66 -4.90 14.84
N ALA A 494 19.96 -5.97 15.23
CA ALA A 494 18.56 -6.12 14.87
C ALA A 494 17.71 -5.05 15.61
N PRO A 495 16.72 -4.44 14.95
CA PRO A 495 15.81 -3.49 15.59
C PRO A 495 14.97 -4.18 16.67
N GLN A 496 14.59 -3.42 17.71
CA GLN A 496 13.66 -3.88 18.74
C GLN A 496 12.23 -3.66 18.27
N TYR A 497 11.44 -4.72 18.11
CA TYR A 497 10.02 -4.63 17.78
C TYR A 497 9.24 -5.77 18.45
N ASP A 498 7.91 -5.61 18.58
CA ASP A 498 7.06 -6.69 19.08
C ASP A 498 6.82 -7.73 17.97
N ALA A 499 7.62 -8.79 17.97
CA ALA A 499 7.46 -9.94 17.07
C ALA A 499 6.16 -10.74 17.30
N SER A 500 5.37 -10.45 18.34
CA SER A 500 4.02 -10.99 18.53
C SER A 500 2.92 -10.09 17.96
N ALA A 501 3.23 -8.81 17.69
CA ALA A 501 2.39 -7.90 16.93
C ALA A 501 2.57 -8.03 15.40
N THR A 502 3.59 -8.76 14.94
CA THR A 502 3.87 -8.99 13.50
C THR A 502 2.60 -9.39 12.74
N PRO A 503 2.38 -8.86 11.52
CA PRO A 503 1.07 -8.93 10.90
C PRO A 503 0.60 -10.35 10.62
N VAL A 504 -0.69 -10.56 10.83
CA VAL A 504 -1.43 -11.75 10.44
C VAL A 504 -2.63 -11.33 9.61
N ILE A 505 -2.78 -11.94 8.44
CA ILE A 505 -3.98 -11.79 7.62
C ILE A 505 -5.17 -12.21 8.50
N PRO A 506 -6.20 -11.36 8.69
CA PRO A 506 -7.41 -11.73 9.41
C PRO A 506 -7.99 -13.03 8.84
N ALA A 507 -8.13 -14.04 9.70
CA ALA A 507 -8.49 -15.38 9.27
C ALA A 507 -10.02 -15.53 9.16
N GLU A 508 -10.54 -15.28 7.95
CA GLU A 508 -11.93 -15.47 7.45
C GLU A 508 -13.06 -15.12 8.42
#